data_AF-A0A8J6XUV6-F1
#
_entry.id   AF-A0A8J6XUV6-F1
#
_cell.length_a   1.000
_cell.length_b   1.000
_cell.length_c   1.000
_cell.angle_alpha   90.00
_cell.angle_beta   90.00
_cell.angle_gamma   90.00
#
_symmetry.space_group_name_H-M   'P 1'
#
loop_
_entity.id
_entity.type
_entity.pdbx_description
1 polymer ?
#
loop_
_entity_poly.entity_id
_entity_poly.type
_entity_poly.pdbx_seq_one_letter_code
_entity_poly.pdbx_strand_id
1 'polypeptide(L)'
;MDSLDQLLAELEAEYNGNKPQHTSAKPLPPKIKSASLIDNLLAEVKADFEEKDLAAQLQKQQEIKQEQERLAKLKAQKQEAIKKQASSWLANLDPLSTEGIWFETFAEKYSSKLEAAVDYLQSNE
;
A
#
# COMPACT_ATOMS: atom_id res chain seq x y z
N MET A 1 48.31 5.36 -15.33
CA MET A 1 46.88 5.69 -15.28
C MET A 1 46.64 6.68 -16.42
N ASP A 2 46.92 6.30 -17.67
CA ASP A 2 47.16 7.28 -18.76
C ASP A 2 46.35 7.01 -20.04
N SER A 3 45.62 5.90 -20.09
CA SER A 3 44.91 5.45 -21.30
C SER A 3 43.56 6.15 -21.49
N LEU A 4 42.94 6.61 -20.39
CA LEU A 4 41.60 7.20 -20.40
C LEU A 4 41.67 8.69 -20.74
N ASP A 5 42.66 9.40 -20.21
CA ASP A 5 42.92 10.81 -20.52
C ASP A 5 43.36 11.00 -21.99
N GLN A 6 44.08 10.03 -22.56
CA GLN A 6 44.50 10.08 -23.95
C GLN A 6 43.31 9.91 -24.92
N LEU A 7 42.34 9.05 -24.59
CA LEU A 7 41.09 8.90 -25.35
C LEU A 7 40.21 10.16 -25.25
N LEU A 8 40.20 10.81 -24.09
CA LEU A 8 39.42 12.03 -23.87
C LEU A 8 40.00 13.22 -24.66
N ALA A 9 41.33 13.34 -24.69
CA ALA A 9 42.04 14.34 -25.47
C ALA A 9 41.83 14.18 -26.98
N GLU A 10 41.79 12.93 -27.49
CA GLU A 10 41.54 12.65 -28.90
C GLU A 10 40.10 13.06 -29.31
N LEU A 11 39.10 12.76 -28.46
CA LEU A 11 37.71 13.17 -28.69
C LEU A 11 37.49 14.69 -28.61
N GLU A 12 38.14 15.37 -27.67
CA GLU A 12 38.08 16.84 -27.58
C GLU A 12 38.77 17.52 -28.77
N ALA A 13 39.87 16.95 -29.27
CA ALA A 13 40.56 17.46 -30.45
C ALA A 13 39.72 17.29 -31.72
N GLU A 14 39.03 16.16 -31.87
CA GLU A 14 38.09 15.92 -32.97
C GLU A 14 36.89 16.88 -32.93
N TYR A 15 36.38 17.18 -31.73
CA TYR A 15 35.24 18.08 -31.55
C TYR A 15 35.61 19.56 -31.74
N ASN A 16 36.77 20.00 -31.23
CA ASN A 16 37.22 21.39 -31.36
C ASN A 16 37.89 21.71 -32.71
N GLY A 17 38.39 20.69 -33.42
CA GLY A 17 38.99 20.83 -34.74
C GLY A 17 37.99 21.09 -35.87
N ASN A 18 36.71 20.79 -35.65
CA ASN A 18 35.67 20.91 -36.66
C ASN A 18 34.66 22.02 -36.30
N LYS A 19 35.05 23.29 -36.52
CA LYS A 19 34.07 24.37 -36.71
C LYS A 19 33.49 24.27 -38.11
N PRO A 20 32.23 23.86 -38.33
CA PRO A 20 31.57 24.10 -39.60
C PRO A 20 31.30 25.60 -39.75
N GLN A 21 31.91 26.21 -40.76
CA GLN A 21 31.46 27.48 -41.31
C GLN A 21 29.97 27.36 -41.67
N HIS A 22 29.15 28.24 -41.09
CA HIS A 22 27.79 28.48 -41.56
C HIS A 22 27.83 28.92 -43.03
N THR A 23 27.44 28.02 -43.93
CA THR A 23 27.08 28.34 -45.31
C THR A 23 25.71 27.75 -45.63
N SER A 24 24.79 28.65 -45.99
CA SER A 24 23.69 28.51 -46.96
C SER A 24 22.86 27.21 -47.02
N ALA A 25 21.55 27.42 -46.79
CA ALA A 25 20.41 26.52 -46.90
C ALA A 25 20.44 25.40 -47.95
N LYS A 26 20.05 24.19 -47.53
CA LYS A 26 19.29 23.23 -48.32
C LYS A 26 18.34 22.43 -47.40
N PRO A 27 17.03 22.31 -47.69
CA PRO A 27 16.11 21.58 -46.82
C PRO A 27 16.41 20.08 -46.88
N LEU A 28 16.64 19.46 -45.71
CA LEU A 28 16.74 18.01 -45.59
C LEU A 28 15.37 17.37 -45.92
N PRO A 29 15.34 16.26 -46.67
CA PRO A 29 14.09 15.56 -46.99
C PRO A 29 13.46 14.96 -45.72
N PRO A 30 12.12 14.79 -45.70
CA PRO A 30 11.38 14.38 -44.52
C PRO A 30 11.69 12.92 -44.15
N LYS A 31 12.50 12.71 -43.11
CA LYS A 31 12.64 11.41 -42.43
C LYS A 31 11.42 11.17 -41.54
N ILE A 32 10.23 11.01 -42.12
CA ILE A 32 8.96 11.01 -41.37
C ILE A 32 8.40 9.59 -41.09
N LYS A 33 8.91 8.52 -41.71
CA LYS A 33 8.26 7.19 -41.57
C LYS A 33 8.76 6.33 -40.40
N SER A 34 10.05 6.34 -40.09
CA SER A 34 10.62 5.49 -39.03
C SER A 34 10.29 5.98 -37.61
N ALA A 35 10.11 7.28 -37.41
CA ALA A 35 9.69 7.84 -36.12
C ALA A 35 8.30 7.31 -35.72
N SER A 36 7.34 7.30 -36.66
CA SER A 36 5.98 6.79 -36.40
C SER A 36 5.93 5.31 -36.00
N LEU A 37 6.83 4.45 -36.53
CA LEU A 37 6.87 3.04 -36.15
C LEU A 37 7.44 2.84 -34.74
N ILE A 38 8.43 3.64 -34.36
CA ILE A 38 9.00 3.62 -33.00
C ILE A 38 7.98 4.15 -32.00
N ASP A 39 7.25 5.23 -32.35
CA ASP A 39 6.21 5.80 -31.50
C ASP A 39 5.02 4.84 -31.30
N ASN A 40 4.61 4.12 -32.35
CA ASN A 40 3.57 3.08 -32.25
C ASN A 40 4.02 1.91 -31.38
N LEU A 41 5.26 1.43 -31.55
CA LEU A 41 5.81 0.35 -30.72
C LEU A 41 5.92 0.79 -29.25
N LEU A 42 6.32 2.04 -29.00
CA LEU A 42 6.40 2.59 -27.66
C LEU A 42 5.02 2.73 -27.01
N ALA A 43 4.01 3.13 -27.78
CA ALA A 43 2.63 3.23 -27.32
C ALA A 43 2.05 1.84 -26.97
N GLU A 44 2.35 0.82 -27.77
CA GLU A 44 1.93 -0.57 -27.53
C GLU A 44 2.57 -1.14 -26.27
N VAL A 45 3.89 -0.97 -26.10
CA VAL A 45 4.58 -1.38 -24.87
C VAL A 45 4.03 -0.62 -23.66
N LYS A 46 3.75 0.68 -23.77
CA LYS A 46 3.17 1.47 -22.68
C LYS A 46 1.79 0.96 -22.27
N ALA A 47 0.94 0.64 -23.25
CA ALA A 47 -0.38 0.07 -23.00
C ALA A 47 -0.30 -1.29 -22.29
N ASP A 48 0.61 -2.18 -22.72
CA ASP A 48 0.85 -3.47 -22.07
C ASP A 48 1.31 -3.33 -20.61
N PHE A 49 2.18 -2.35 -20.33
CA PHE A 49 2.63 -2.07 -18.96
C PHE A 49 1.52 -1.49 -18.10
N GLU A 50 0.69 -0.59 -18.63
CA GLU A 50 -0.46 -0.02 -17.93
C GLU A 50 -1.51 -1.09 -17.62
N GLU A 51 -1.81 -2.00 -18.56
CA GLU A 51 -2.74 -3.11 -18.33
C GLU A 51 -2.22 -4.08 -17.27
N LYS A 52 -0.93 -4.42 -17.30
CA LYS A 52 -0.28 -5.25 -16.28
C LYS A 52 -0.27 -4.58 -14.91
N ASP A 53 -0.01 -3.28 -14.85
CA ASP A 53 -0.01 -2.54 -13.58
C ASP A 53 -1.42 -2.46 -12.99
N LEU A 54 -2.44 -2.20 -13.82
CA LEU A 54 -3.84 -2.24 -13.39
C LEU A 54 -4.24 -3.63 -12.87
N ALA A 55 -3.86 -4.70 -13.57
CA ALA A 55 -4.13 -6.07 -13.12
C ALA A 55 -3.43 -6.39 -11.78
N ALA A 56 -2.16 -6.01 -11.64
CA ALA A 56 -1.40 -6.20 -10.40
C ALA A 56 -1.98 -5.38 -9.24
N GLN A 57 -2.38 -4.13 -9.48
CA GLN A 57 -3.05 -3.30 -8.48
C GLN A 57 -4.38 -3.90 -8.04
N LEU A 58 -5.17 -4.43 -8.97
CA LEU A 58 -6.45 -5.05 -8.67
C LEU A 58 -6.28 -6.32 -7.82
N GLN A 59 -5.31 -7.17 -8.17
CA GLN A 59 -4.95 -8.35 -7.36
C GLN A 59 -4.53 -7.95 -5.95
N LYS A 60 -3.61 -7.00 -5.82
CA LYS A 60 -3.16 -6.50 -4.50
C LYS A 60 -4.31 -5.95 -3.67
N GLN A 61 -5.25 -5.24 -4.31
CA GLN A 61 -6.42 -4.70 -3.62
C GLN A 61 -7.38 -5.80 -3.15
N GLN A 62 -7.53 -6.88 -3.92
CA GLN A 62 -8.31 -8.05 -3.52
C GLN A 62 -7.66 -8.79 -2.34
N GLU A 63 -6.34 -8.99 -2.36
CA GLU A 63 -5.61 -9.60 -1.26
C GLU A 63 -5.76 -8.80 0.04
N ILE A 64 -5.61 -7.47 -0.02
CA ILE A 64 -5.81 -6.59 1.14
C ILE A 64 -7.24 -6.72 1.68
N LYS A 65 -8.26 -6.74 0.80
CA LYS A 65 -9.66 -6.89 1.22
C LYS A 65 -9.89 -8.24 1.90
N GLN A 66 -9.37 -9.33 1.34
CA GLN A 66 -9.49 -10.67 1.94
C GLN A 66 -8.82 -10.75 3.31
N GLU A 67 -7.63 -10.17 3.46
CA GLU A 67 -6.94 -10.15 4.75
C GLU A 67 -7.70 -9.31 5.78
N GLN A 68 -8.22 -8.15 5.39
CA GLN A 68 -9.07 -7.34 6.26
C GLN A 68 -10.33 -8.08 6.70
N GLU A 69 -11.00 -8.79 5.79
CA GLU A 69 -12.16 -9.61 6.12
C GLU A 69 -11.81 -10.74 7.08
N ARG A 70 -10.65 -11.40 6.89
CA ARG A 70 -10.16 -12.45 7.79
C ARG A 70 -9.93 -11.90 9.19
N LEU A 71 -9.23 -10.77 9.30
CA LEU A 71 -8.96 -10.11 10.57
C LEU A 71 -10.25 -9.63 11.24
N ALA A 72 -11.20 -9.08 10.47
CA ALA A 72 -12.50 -8.65 10.97
C ALA A 72 -13.30 -9.84 11.52
N LYS A 73 -13.35 -10.97 10.80
CA LYS A 73 -13.99 -12.21 11.26
C LYS A 73 -13.37 -12.72 12.56
N LEU A 74 -12.04 -12.71 12.66
CA LEU A 74 -11.35 -13.17 13.85
C LEU A 74 -11.62 -12.25 15.06
N LYS A 75 -11.63 -10.93 14.85
CA LYS A 75 -12.02 -9.97 15.89
C LYS A 75 -13.48 -10.15 16.31
N ALA A 76 -14.40 -10.35 15.37
CA ALA A 76 -15.81 -10.57 15.67
C ALA A 76 -16.01 -11.86 16.49
N GLN A 77 -15.35 -12.96 16.13
CA GLN A 77 -15.41 -14.21 16.90
C GLN A 77 -14.86 -14.04 18.32
N LYS A 78 -13.72 -13.34 18.48
CA LYS A 78 -13.17 -13.02 19.81
C LYS A 78 -14.15 -12.20 20.64
N GLN A 79 -14.72 -11.14 20.07
CA GLN A 79 -15.71 -10.31 20.75
C GLN A 79 -16.96 -11.11 21.14
N GLU A 80 -17.44 -12.00 20.28
CA GLU A 80 -18.59 -12.85 20.59
C GLU A 80 -18.28 -13.83 21.73
N ALA A 81 -17.09 -14.44 21.72
CA ALA A 81 -16.64 -15.32 22.80
C ALA A 81 -16.57 -14.58 24.14
N ILE A 82 -15.95 -13.40 24.16
CA ILE A 82 -15.87 -12.57 25.37
C ILE A 82 -17.27 -12.13 25.82
N LYS A 83 -18.16 -11.74 24.90
CA LYS A 83 -19.55 -11.41 25.24
C LYS A 83 -20.29 -12.58 25.88
N LYS A 84 -20.10 -13.80 25.38
CA LYS A 84 -20.67 -15.02 25.99
C LYS A 84 -20.09 -15.26 27.39
N GLN A 85 -18.78 -15.11 27.55
CA GLN A 85 -18.12 -15.23 28.85
C GLN A 85 -18.63 -14.16 29.83
N ALA A 86 -18.72 -12.92 29.40
CA ALA A 86 -19.25 -11.79 30.18
C ALA A 86 -20.70 -12.03 30.61
N SER A 87 -21.55 -12.50 29.69
CA SER A 87 -22.93 -12.84 30.01
C SER A 87 -23.03 -13.98 31.03
N SER A 88 -22.16 -14.99 30.92
CA SER A 88 -22.11 -16.11 31.86
C SER A 88 -21.58 -15.66 33.24
N TRP A 89 -20.54 -14.84 33.26
CA TRP A 89 -19.97 -14.27 34.48
C TRP A 89 -21.01 -13.41 35.20
N LEU A 90 -21.71 -12.52 34.49
CA LEU A 90 -22.80 -11.72 35.05
C LEU A 90 -23.94 -12.56 35.62
N ALA A 91 -24.28 -13.68 34.98
CA ALA A 91 -25.32 -14.58 35.48
C ALA A 91 -24.92 -15.31 36.77
N ASN A 92 -23.61 -15.54 36.96
CA ASN A 92 -23.06 -16.19 38.14
C ASN A 92 -22.57 -15.20 39.22
N LEU A 93 -22.51 -13.91 38.90
CA LEU A 93 -22.06 -12.85 39.80
C LEU A 93 -23.10 -12.66 40.91
N ASP A 94 -22.70 -12.88 42.16
CA ASP A 94 -23.54 -12.60 43.32
C ASP A 94 -23.60 -11.08 43.57
N PRO A 95 -24.78 -10.44 43.48
CA PRO A 95 -24.92 -9.00 43.71
C PRO A 95 -24.51 -8.53 45.11
N LEU A 96 -24.51 -9.43 46.11
CA LEU A 96 -24.13 -9.11 47.49
C LEU A 96 -22.66 -9.40 47.79
N SER A 97 -21.92 -10.01 46.85
CA SER A 97 -20.48 -10.19 46.95
C SER A 97 -19.75 -8.84 46.84
N THR A 98 -18.55 -8.75 47.42
CA THR A 98 -17.66 -7.59 47.26
C THR A 98 -17.41 -7.28 45.79
N GLU A 99 -17.29 -8.31 44.94
CA GLU A 99 -17.10 -8.15 43.50
C GLU A 99 -18.38 -7.68 42.80
N GLY A 100 -19.56 -8.16 43.23
CA GLY A 100 -20.85 -7.71 42.72
C GLY A 100 -21.11 -6.23 43.01
N ILE A 101 -20.90 -5.81 44.25
CA ILE A 101 -21.08 -4.41 44.67
C ILE A 101 -20.10 -3.49 43.94
N TRP A 102 -18.83 -3.88 43.84
CA TRP A 102 -17.85 -3.13 43.08
C TRP A 102 -18.23 -3.05 41.60
N PHE A 103 -18.67 -4.16 41.01
CA PHE A 103 -19.05 -4.21 39.59
C PHE A 103 -20.25 -3.30 39.27
N GLU A 104 -21.23 -3.18 40.18
CA GLU A 104 -22.34 -2.22 40.02
C GLU A 104 -21.80 -0.79 39.84
N THR A 105 -20.89 -0.34 40.72
CA THR A 105 -20.28 0.99 40.61
C THR A 105 -19.40 1.13 39.36
N PHE A 106 -18.71 0.05 38.98
CA PHE A 106 -17.92 0.01 37.76
C PHE A 106 -18.78 0.09 36.50
N ALA A 107 -19.98 -0.51 36.51
CA ALA A 107 -20.88 -0.56 35.37
C ALA A 107 -21.64 0.75 35.12
N GLU A 108 -21.76 1.64 36.12
CA GLU A 108 -22.44 2.94 35.99
C GLU A 108 -21.86 3.83 34.88
N LYS A 109 -20.56 3.68 34.55
CA LYS A 109 -19.91 4.46 33.49
C LYS A 109 -20.16 3.92 32.08
N TYR A 110 -20.80 2.76 31.94
CA TYR A 110 -21.09 2.14 30.64
C TYR A 110 -22.57 2.21 30.32
N SER A 111 -22.90 2.01 29.04
CA SER A 111 -24.30 1.99 28.59
C SER A 111 -25.04 0.73 29.03
N SER A 112 -24.30 -0.34 29.37
CA SER A 112 -24.86 -1.60 29.84
C SER A 112 -23.90 -2.37 30.75
N LYS A 113 -24.47 -3.17 31.66
CA LYS A 113 -23.68 -4.11 32.49
C LYS A 113 -22.92 -5.13 31.65
N LEU A 114 -23.47 -5.55 30.51
CA LEU A 114 -22.77 -6.47 29.61
C LEU A 114 -21.50 -5.85 29.03
N GLU A 115 -21.55 -4.58 28.64
CA GLU A 115 -20.39 -3.84 28.12
C GLU A 115 -19.32 -3.66 29.19
N ALA A 116 -19.72 -3.32 30.42
CA ALA A 116 -18.83 -3.27 31.56
C ALA A 116 -18.17 -4.65 31.84
N ALA A 117 -18.95 -5.72 31.83
CA ALA A 117 -18.42 -7.07 32.07
C ALA A 117 -17.45 -7.52 30.96
N VAL A 118 -17.72 -7.15 29.71
CA VAL A 118 -16.79 -7.37 28.60
C VAL A 118 -15.47 -6.64 28.86
N ASP A 119 -15.51 -5.36 29.21
CA ASP A 119 -14.31 -4.55 29.44
C ASP A 119 -13.49 -5.03 30.66
N TYR A 120 -14.19 -5.44 31.74
CA TYR A 120 -13.57 -6.05 32.92
C TYR A 120 -12.86 -7.35 32.58
N LEU A 121 -13.52 -8.26 31.85
CA LEU A 121 -12.91 -9.54 31.46
C LEU A 121 -11.74 -9.34 30.48
N GLN A 122 -11.83 -8.37 29.56
CA GLN A 122 -10.72 -8.04 28.66
C GLN A 122 -9.51 -7.44 29.38
N SER A 123 -9.74 -6.76 30.51
CA SER A 123 -8.68 -6.15 31.31
C SER A 123 -8.00 -7.14 32.27
N ASN A 124 -8.60 -8.33 32.46
CA ASN A 124 -8.13 -9.38 33.38
C ASN A 124 -7.63 -10.66 32.67
N GLU A 125 -7.63 -10.70 31.34
CA GLU A 125 -6.86 -11.68 30.54
C GLU A 125 -5.39 -11.27 30.40
#